data_AF-A0A212FEM4-F1
#
_entry.id   AF-A0A212FEM4-F1
#
_cell.length_a   1.000
_cell.length_b   1.000
_cell.length_c   1.000
_cell.angle_alpha   90.00
_cell.angle_beta   90.00
_cell.angle_gamma   90.00
#
_symmetry.space_group_name_H-M   'P 1'
#
loop_
_entity.id
_entity.type
_entity.pdbx_description
1 polymer ?
#
loop_
_entity_poly.entity_id
_entity_poly.type
_entity_poly.pdbx_seq_one_letter_code
_entity_poly.pdbx_strand_id
1 'polypeptide(L)'
;MRIIEESGYLHIQATKPDTVGIALTDSPAGLAAYILEKFSTWTNNEYKVAGDGNLLQKFSLTHLLDNIMVYWTSNSITTSMRTYAETMNRRFLCMNIDMIPTAVPTWGIKFKHELAFSADAVLRLKYTRYLQSTVVEDGGHFAALEHPDILAADVFRAVEHFRLSRAGGSKPQETSPAKEPQTIYDFTVRDIHGREIKLDKYRGKVVVIVNVASQCGLTDTNYHQLNELHDKYARSRDLRILAFPCNQFGGQEPGTAKDIAKFISDRNVKFDVFEKVAVNGDDAHPLFQFLKRVQRGSFGDYIKWNYSKFIVDRNGVPVERFGPHVDPIDLEPSLAKYW
;
A
#
# COMPACT_ATOMS: atom_id res chain seq x y z
N MET A 1 0.06 -17.12 9.40
CA MET A 1 0.04 -17.93 10.64
C MET A 1 1.06 -17.50 11.69
N ARG A 2 2.02 -16.59 11.40
CA ARG A 2 3.05 -16.09 12.35
C ARG A 2 2.59 -14.98 13.31
N ILE A 3 1.75 -14.05 12.84
CA ILE A 3 1.28 -12.91 13.67
C ILE A 3 0.42 -13.38 14.85
N ILE A 4 -0.39 -14.42 14.66
CA ILE A 4 -1.26 -14.95 15.73
C ILE A 4 -0.40 -15.53 16.87
N GLU A 5 0.64 -16.30 16.53
CA GLU A 5 1.61 -16.88 17.48
C GLU A 5 2.22 -15.79 18.38
N GLU A 6 2.66 -14.68 17.81
CA GLU A 6 3.34 -13.60 18.53
C GLU A 6 2.40 -12.57 19.18
N SER A 7 1.08 -12.65 18.93
CA SER A 7 0.10 -11.66 19.40
C SER A 7 -0.53 -11.97 20.76
N GLY A 8 -0.18 -13.09 21.40
CA GLY A 8 -0.77 -13.51 22.68
C GLY A 8 -0.58 -12.49 23.80
N TYR A 9 0.62 -11.89 23.90
CA TYR A 9 0.92 -10.85 24.89
C TYR A 9 -0.01 -9.62 24.70
N LEU A 10 -0.20 -9.21 23.45
CA LEU A 10 -1.04 -8.06 23.08
C LEU A 10 -2.48 -8.32 23.50
N HIS A 11 -3.00 -9.52 23.24
CA HIS A 11 -4.38 -9.87 23.57
C HIS A 11 -4.63 -9.83 25.09
N ILE A 12 -3.76 -10.44 25.90
CA ILE A 12 -3.95 -10.44 27.36
C ILE A 12 -3.75 -9.05 27.95
N GLN A 13 -2.80 -8.26 27.46
CA GLN A 13 -2.58 -6.88 27.94
C GLN A 13 -3.71 -5.93 27.53
N ALA A 14 -4.31 -6.12 26.35
CA ALA A 14 -5.45 -5.34 25.89
C ALA A 14 -6.76 -5.63 26.66
N THR A 15 -6.83 -6.74 27.40
CA THR A 15 -8.10 -7.18 28.03
C THR A 15 -8.03 -7.32 29.55
N LYS A 16 -6.91 -7.82 30.08
CA LYS A 16 -6.70 -8.13 31.50
C LYS A 16 -5.30 -7.71 32.00
N PRO A 17 -4.87 -6.44 31.76
CA PRO A 17 -3.52 -5.99 32.11
C PRO A 17 -3.23 -6.13 33.60
N ASP A 18 -4.19 -5.83 34.47
CA ASP A 18 -4.05 -5.93 35.93
C ASP A 18 -3.86 -7.38 36.40
N THR A 19 -4.50 -8.36 35.75
CA THR A 19 -4.36 -9.77 36.13
C THR A 19 -2.96 -10.30 35.83
N VAL A 20 -2.47 -10.09 34.61
CA VAL A 20 -1.11 -10.53 34.24
C VAL A 20 -0.04 -9.69 34.97
N GLY A 21 -0.31 -8.40 35.15
CA GLY A 21 0.61 -7.46 35.78
C GLY A 21 0.93 -7.79 37.24
N ILE A 22 -0.04 -8.28 38.02
CA ILE A 22 0.19 -8.71 39.42
C ILE A 22 1.30 -9.76 39.51
N ALA A 23 1.25 -10.80 38.66
CA ALA A 23 2.24 -11.88 38.69
C ALA A 23 3.65 -11.38 38.31
N LEU A 24 3.73 -10.43 37.37
CA LEU A 24 5.00 -9.86 36.91
C LEU A 24 5.58 -8.83 37.89
N THR A 25 4.73 -8.14 38.65
CA THR A 25 5.17 -7.24 39.72
C THR A 25 5.83 -8.00 40.87
N ASP A 26 5.34 -9.19 41.21
CA ASP A 26 5.80 -9.94 42.39
C ASP A 26 7.00 -10.86 42.10
N SER A 27 7.13 -11.35 40.86
CA SER A 27 8.18 -12.30 40.47
C SER A 27 9.26 -11.67 39.59
N PRO A 28 10.51 -11.48 40.08
CA PRO A 28 11.60 -10.99 39.25
C PRO A 28 11.90 -11.91 38.07
N ALA A 29 11.82 -13.23 38.28
CA ALA A 29 12.01 -14.22 37.24
C ALA A 29 10.88 -14.18 36.20
N GLY A 30 9.64 -14.01 36.66
CA GLY A 30 8.47 -13.85 35.79
C GLY A 30 8.58 -12.59 34.93
N LEU A 31 8.93 -11.45 35.53
CA LEU A 31 9.15 -10.19 34.82
C LEU A 31 10.25 -10.32 33.76
N ALA A 32 11.41 -10.84 34.16
CA ALA A 32 12.55 -11.01 33.27
C ALA A 32 12.20 -11.93 32.10
N ALA A 33 11.59 -13.10 32.34
CA ALA A 33 11.20 -14.01 31.27
C ALA A 33 10.20 -13.37 30.30
N TYR A 34 9.20 -12.66 30.83
CA TYR A 34 8.16 -12.02 30.02
C TYR A 34 8.70 -10.90 29.12
N ILE A 35 9.66 -10.12 29.60
CA ILE A 35 10.28 -9.02 28.84
C ILE A 35 11.35 -9.55 27.89
N LEU A 36 12.26 -10.41 28.37
CA LEU A 36 13.42 -10.86 27.58
C LEU A 36 13.01 -11.73 26.39
N GLU A 37 11.93 -12.49 26.48
CA GLU A 37 11.40 -13.21 25.32
C GLU A 37 11.15 -12.26 24.13
N LYS A 38 10.71 -11.01 24.38
CA LYS A 38 10.52 -10.00 23.32
C LYS A 38 11.85 -9.54 22.74
N PHE A 39 12.87 -9.33 23.58
CA PHE A 39 14.23 -9.03 23.12
C PHE A 39 14.84 -10.16 22.27
N SER A 40 14.42 -11.41 22.47
CA SER A 40 14.78 -12.52 21.59
C SER A 40 14.02 -12.42 20.25
N THR A 41 12.71 -12.65 20.28
CA THR A 41 11.90 -12.88 19.08
C THR A 41 11.77 -11.64 18.20
N TRP A 42 11.73 -10.43 18.79
CA TRP A 42 11.57 -9.18 18.02
C TRP A 42 12.88 -8.62 17.48
N THR A 43 14.02 -9.17 17.91
CA THR A 43 15.34 -8.89 17.31
C THR A 43 15.53 -9.74 16.07
N ASN A 44 15.26 -11.04 16.19
CA ASN A 44 15.15 -11.93 15.04
C ASN A 44 14.21 -13.08 15.39
N ASN A 45 13.15 -13.26 14.60
CA ASN A 45 12.17 -14.33 14.80
C ASN A 45 12.78 -15.74 14.76
N GLU A 46 13.95 -15.92 14.16
CA GLU A 46 14.67 -17.20 14.17
C GLU A 46 15.25 -17.55 15.55
N TYR A 47 15.39 -16.57 16.47
CA TYR A 47 15.97 -16.82 17.79
C TYR A 47 15.06 -17.61 18.73
N LYS A 48 13.76 -17.69 18.44
CA LYS A 48 12.79 -18.43 19.27
C LYS A 48 13.06 -19.94 19.35
N VAL A 49 13.84 -20.49 18.42
CA VAL A 49 14.23 -21.91 18.45
C VAL A 49 15.59 -22.15 19.11
N ALA A 50 16.33 -21.08 19.45
CA ALA A 50 17.58 -21.19 20.18
C ALA A 50 17.32 -21.49 21.67
N GLY A 51 18.11 -22.38 22.27
CA GLY A 51 17.91 -22.82 23.65
C GLY A 51 18.08 -21.69 24.70
N ASP A 52 18.87 -20.67 24.37
CA ASP A 52 19.09 -19.47 25.18
C ASP A 52 18.40 -18.22 24.60
N GLY A 53 17.57 -18.40 23.56
CA GLY A 53 16.93 -17.31 22.83
C GLY A 53 17.90 -16.34 22.14
N ASN A 54 19.19 -16.66 22.02
CA ASN A 54 20.24 -15.78 21.48
C ASN A 54 20.24 -14.35 22.07
N LEU A 55 19.83 -14.20 23.34
CA LEU A 55 19.63 -12.88 23.96
C LEU A 55 20.90 -12.02 23.97
N LEU A 56 22.06 -12.66 24.08
CA LEU A 56 23.36 -11.98 24.18
C LEU A 56 24.04 -11.78 22.82
N GLN A 57 23.41 -12.16 21.71
CA GLN A 57 23.99 -12.00 20.39
C GLN A 57 24.08 -10.52 19.96
N LYS A 58 23.08 -9.72 20.34
CA LYS A 58 22.95 -8.31 19.96
C LYS A 58 23.01 -7.35 21.15
N PHE A 59 22.81 -7.84 22.37
CA PHE A 59 22.75 -7.02 23.58
C PHE A 59 23.70 -7.54 24.64
N SER A 60 24.25 -6.63 25.44
CA SER A 60 24.92 -7.02 26.68
C SER A 60 23.87 -7.41 27.73
N LEU A 61 24.24 -8.32 28.63
CA LEU A 61 23.36 -8.67 29.76
C LEU A 61 23.04 -7.44 30.61
N THR A 62 24.00 -6.52 30.78
CA THR A 62 23.81 -5.27 31.50
C THR A 62 22.70 -4.42 30.88
N HIS A 63 22.70 -4.19 29.57
CA HIS A 63 21.65 -3.38 28.93
C HIS A 63 20.25 -4.01 29.04
N LEU A 64 20.18 -5.34 28.95
CA LEU A 64 18.93 -6.07 29.13
C LEU A 64 18.40 -5.95 30.57
N LEU A 65 19.28 -6.11 31.57
CA LEU A 65 18.93 -5.97 32.97
C LEU A 65 18.61 -4.51 33.33
N ASP A 66 19.29 -3.52 32.77
CA ASP A 66 18.98 -2.11 32.98
C ASP A 66 17.53 -1.81 32.57
N ASN A 67 17.08 -2.35 31.43
CA ASN A 67 15.70 -2.22 30.99
C ASN A 67 14.72 -2.89 31.97
N ILE A 68 15.00 -4.13 32.40
CA ILE A 68 14.17 -4.83 33.40
C ILE A 68 14.10 -4.04 34.70
N MET A 69 15.23 -3.48 35.15
CA MET A 69 15.30 -2.74 36.40
C MET A 69 14.45 -1.47 36.37
N VAL A 70 14.33 -0.79 35.22
CA VAL A 70 13.38 0.33 35.06
C VAL A 70 11.95 -0.12 35.41
N TYR A 71 11.50 -1.28 34.95
CA TYR A 71 10.17 -1.81 35.28
C TYR A 71 10.08 -2.28 36.74
N TRP A 72 11.08 -3.01 37.22
CA TRP A 72 11.10 -3.61 38.55
C TRP A 72 11.10 -2.57 39.65
N THR A 73 12.04 -1.62 39.63
CA THR A 73 12.20 -0.65 40.72
C THR A 73 11.10 0.40 40.75
N SER A 74 10.49 0.70 39.60
CA SER A 74 9.36 1.64 39.53
C SER A 74 8.00 0.96 39.73
N ASN A 75 7.95 -0.38 39.82
CA ASN A 75 6.74 -1.18 39.86
C ASN A 75 5.72 -0.77 38.78
N SER A 76 6.21 -0.60 37.54
CA SER A 76 5.43 0.00 36.45
C SER A 76 4.98 -1.01 35.39
N ILE A 77 5.23 -2.31 35.56
CA ILE A 77 4.82 -3.31 34.56
C ILE A 77 3.32 -3.28 34.32
N THR A 78 2.51 -3.27 35.38
CA THR A 78 1.04 -3.24 35.27
C THR A 78 0.55 -1.94 34.62
N THR A 79 1.07 -0.79 35.04
CA THR A 79 0.65 0.51 34.49
C THR A 79 1.06 0.67 33.04
N SER A 80 2.20 0.13 32.63
CA SER A 80 2.64 0.11 31.22
C SER A 80 1.71 -0.74 30.34
N MET A 81 1.21 -1.87 30.85
CA MET A 81 0.29 -2.75 30.13
C MET A 81 -1.10 -2.13 29.94
N ARG A 82 -1.56 -1.28 30.86
CA ARG A 82 -2.87 -0.62 30.75
C ARG A 82 -3.00 0.23 29.48
N THR A 83 -1.91 0.74 28.92
CA THR A 83 -1.91 1.47 27.63
C THR A 83 -2.49 0.62 26.49
N TYR A 84 -2.29 -0.70 26.50
CA TYR A 84 -2.88 -1.59 25.50
C TYR A 84 -4.40 -1.67 25.65
N ALA A 85 -4.91 -1.80 26.87
CA ALA A 85 -6.36 -1.82 27.12
C ALA A 85 -7.03 -0.48 26.75
N GLU A 86 -6.35 0.65 26.96
CA GLU A 86 -6.85 1.97 26.60
C GLU A 86 -6.86 2.24 25.09
N THR A 87 -5.93 1.65 24.34
CA THR A 87 -5.82 1.86 22.88
C THR A 87 -6.62 0.84 22.07
N MET A 88 -6.85 -0.37 22.61
CA MET A 88 -7.61 -1.43 21.93
C MET A 88 -9.10 -1.48 22.31
N ASN A 89 -9.60 -0.51 23.08
CA ASN A 89 -11.03 -0.44 23.39
C ASN A 89 -11.85 0.14 22.23
N ARG A 90 -13.16 -0.14 22.25
CA ARG A 90 -14.09 0.31 21.21
C ARG A 90 -14.08 1.82 21.02
N ARG A 91 -13.98 2.61 22.09
CA ARG A 91 -13.99 4.08 22.03
C ARG A 91 -12.80 4.58 21.21
N PHE A 92 -11.61 4.08 21.48
CA PHE A 92 -10.40 4.48 20.78
C PHE A 92 -10.40 4.02 19.32
N LEU A 93 -10.76 2.75 19.06
CA LEU A 93 -10.83 2.20 17.71
C LEU A 93 -11.86 2.93 16.83
N CYS A 94 -13.00 3.36 17.41
CA CYS A 94 -14.00 4.16 16.69
C CYS A 94 -13.52 5.56 16.29
N MET A 95 -12.43 6.08 16.86
CA MET A 95 -11.83 7.35 16.39
C MET A 95 -11.17 7.22 15.03
N ASN A 96 -10.86 5.98 14.59
CA ASN A 96 -10.34 5.68 13.27
C ASN A 96 -9.08 6.50 12.90
N ILE A 97 -8.19 6.73 13.88
CA ILE A 97 -7.00 7.58 13.75
C ILE A 97 -6.07 7.12 12.63
N ASP A 98 -6.03 5.82 12.35
CA ASP A 98 -5.24 5.26 11.25
C ASP A 98 -5.71 5.70 9.86
N MET A 99 -6.95 6.16 9.73
CA MET A 99 -7.51 6.68 8.49
C MET A 99 -7.35 8.19 8.34
N ILE A 100 -6.85 8.89 9.37
CA ILE A 100 -6.62 10.34 9.34
C ILE A 100 -5.24 10.60 8.72
N PRO A 101 -5.15 11.24 7.53
CA PRO A 101 -3.86 11.47 6.89
C PRO A 101 -3.03 12.52 7.64
N THR A 102 -1.73 12.27 7.75
CA THR A 102 -0.72 13.15 8.35
C THR A 102 0.02 13.90 7.25
N ALA A 103 -0.15 15.23 7.22
CA ALA A 103 0.46 16.12 6.22
C ALA A 103 1.83 16.70 6.61
N VAL A 104 2.41 16.23 7.72
CA VAL A 104 3.76 16.61 8.15
C VAL A 104 4.78 15.83 7.33
N PRO A 105 5.92 16.42 6.91
CA PRO A 105 7.01 15.66 6.31
C PRO A 105 7.42 14.48 7.18
N THR A 106 7.38 13.28 6.62
CA THR A 106 7.66 12.03 7.36
C THR A 106 8.81 11.29 6.69
N TRP A 107 9.67 10.71 7.50
CA TRP A 107 10.76 9.82 7.09
C TRP A 107 10.59 8.48 7.79
N GLY A 108 11.01 7.39 7.16
CA GLY A 108 11.03 6.09 7.83
C GLY A 108 12.38 5.40 7.75
N ILE A 109 12.57 4.48 8.67
CA ILE A 109 13.68 3.53 8.67
C ILE A 109 13.07 2.15 8.93
N LYS A 110 13.54 1.15 8.19
CA LYS A 110 12.97 -0.20 8.19
C LYS A 110 14.08 -1.22 8.37
N PHE A 111 14.03 -1.91 9.49
CA PHE A 111 14.96 -2.99 9.81
C PHE A 111 14.40 -4.33 9.34
N LYS A 112 15.29 -5.18 8.82
CA LYS A 112 14.93 -6.44 8.14
C LYS A 112 14.04 -7.36 8.98
N HIS A 113 14.30 -7.43 10.28
CA HIS A 113 13.63 -8.34 11.20
C HIS A 113 12.51 -7.69 12.01
N GLU A 114 12.05 -6.49 11.65
CA GLU A 114 10.87 -5.87 12.25
C GLU A 114 9.63 -6.76 12.10
N LEU A 115 8.74 -6.72 13.10
CA LEU A 115 7.55 -7.56 13.20
C LEU A 115 6.57 -7.35 12.02
N ALA A 116 6.52 -6.12 11.51
CA ALA A 116 5.67 -5.75 10.40
C ALA A 116 6.42 -4.85 9.42
N PHE A 117 6.56 -5.32 8.18
CA PHE A 117 7.08 -4.51 7.09
C PHE A 117 5.93 -3.86 6.32
N SER A 118 6.01 -2.54 6.11
CA SER A 118 5.10 -1.80 5.24
C SER A 118 5.89 -1.14 4.11
N ALA A 119 5.45 -1.34 2.86
CA ALA A 119 6.04 -0.65 1.72
C ALA A 119 5.76 0.86 1.80
N ASP A 120 6.64 1.69 1.22
CA ASP A 120 6.48 3.16 1.23
C ASP A 120 5.17 3.60 0.59
N ALA A 121 4.72 2.89 -0.44
CA ALA A 121 3.43 3.12 -1.07
C ALA A 121 2.26 2.99 -0.07
N VAL A 122 2.34 2.06 0.88
CA VAL A 122 1.32 1.88 1.93
C VAL A 122 1.44 2.98 2.98
N LEU A 123 2.67 3.31 3.39
CA LEU A 123 2.92 4.37 4.37
C LEU A 123 2.45 5.74 3.85
N ARG A 124 2.56 6.01 2.55
CA ARG A 124 2.04 7.21 1.88
C ARG A 124 0.52 7.38 1.99
N LEU A 125 -0.23 6.31 2.28
CA LEU A 125 -1.68 6.41 2.54
C LEU A 125 -1.98 7.16 3.84
N LYS A 126 -1.18 6.92 4.89
CA LYS A 126 -1.31 7.60 6.19
C LYS A 126 -0.45 8.87 6.24
N TYR A 127 0.75 8.86 5.66
CA TYR A 127 1.69 9.98 5.68
C TYR A 127 1.76 10.62 4.29
N THR A 128 0.96 11.64 4.02
CA THR A 128 0.81 12.20 2.66
C THR A 128 2.07 12.90 2.17
N ARG A 129 2.94 13.34 3.09
CA ARG A 129 4.28 13.88 2.80
C ARG A 129 5.40 12.93 3.27
N TYR A 130 5.21 11.63 3.08
CA TYR A 130 6.28 10.66 3.26
C TYR A 130 7.40 10.93 2.25
N LEU A 131 8.63 11.13 2.68
CA LEU A 131 9.74 11.43 1.79
C LEU A 131 10.29 10.14 1.19
N GLN A 132 10.91 9.32 2.02
CA GLN A 132 11.47 8.01 1.68
C GLN A 132 11.69 7.20 2.95
N SER A 133 12.08 5.94 2.76
CA SER A 133 12.58 5.09 3.83
C SER A 133 14.01 4.62 3.60
N THR A 134 14.77 4.51 4.69
CA THR A 134 16.02 3.76 4.70
C THR A 134 15.71 2.30 5.02
N VAL A 135 16.21 1.37 4.21
CA VAL A 135 16.10 -0.07 4.45
C VAL A 135 17.44 -0.57 4.99
N VAL A 136 17.41 -1.24 6.13
CA VAL A 136 18.58 -1.80 6.81
C VAL A 136 18.50 -3.32 6.76
N GLU A 137 19.54 -3.95 6.20
CA GLU A 137 19.61 -5.39 5.93
C GLU A 137 19.90 -6.27 7.16
N ASP A 138 20.06 -5.65 8.32
CA ASP A 138 20.24 -6.29 9.62
C ASP A 138 19.43 -5.51 10.66
N GLY A 139 19.12 -6.15 11.78
CA GLY A 139 18.40 -5.58 12.91
C GLY A 139 16.89 -5.81 12.93
N GLY A 140 16.31 -5.65 14.12
CA GLY A 140 14.89 -5.85 14.40
C GLY A 140 14.23 -4.64 15.07
N HIS A 141 13.30 -4.92 15.99
CA HIS A 141 12.41 -3.93 16.60
C HIS A 141 13.15 -2.90 17.48
N PHE A 142 14.17 -3.33 18.22
CA PHE A 142 14.91 -2.49 19.17
C PHE A 142 16.08 -1.73 18.52
N ALA A 143 15.82 -1.12 17.37
CA ALA A 143 16.82 -0.48 16.50
C ALA A 143 17.80 0.45 17.23
N ALA A 144 17.32 1.26 18.18
CA ALA A 144 18.17 2.20 18.91
C ALA A 144 19.18 1.50 19.83
N LEU A 145 18.81 0.35 20.38
CA LEU A 145 19.66 -0.42 21.28
C LEU A 145 20.56 -1.39 20.49
N GLU A 146 20.08 -1.90 19.36
CA GLU A 146 20.80 -2.86 18.52
C GLU A 146 21.82 -2.18 17.57
N HIS A 147 21.40 -1.11 16.91
CA HIS A 147 22.21 -0.38 15.92
C HIS A 147 22.15 1.13 16.16
N PRO A 148 22.66 1.63 17.31
CA PRO A 148 22.58 3.04 17.68
C PRO A 148 23.19 3.98 16.63
N ASP A 149 24.34 3.61 16.06
CA ASP A 149 25.03 4.44 15.07
C ASP A 149 24.25 4.55 13.76
N ILE A 150 23.66 3.44 13.29
CA ILE A 150 22.86 3.40 12.04
C ILE A 150 21.60 4.25 12.22
N LEU A 151 20.87 4.05 13.32
CA LEU A 151 19.66 4.80 13.59
C LEU A 151 19.94 6.29 13.77
N ALA A 152 20.97 6.65 14.55
CA ALA A 152 21.35 8.04 14.75
C ALA A 152 21.74 8.72 13.44
N ALA A 153 22.59 8.08 12.62
CA ALA A 153 22.98 8.61 11.31
C ALA A 153 21.77 8.84 10.39
N ASP A 154 20.79 7.93 10.39
CA ASP A 154 19.57 8.09 9.59
C ASP A 154 18.67 9.22 10.10
N VAL A 155 18.53 9.36 11.42
CA VAL A 155 17.80 10.48 12.04
C VAL A 155 18.44 11.83 11.66
N PHE A 156 19.77 11.94 11.72
CA PHE A 156 20.45 13.18 11.31
C PHE A 156 20.26 13.47 9.83
N ARG A 157 20.33 12.44 8.97
CA ARG A 157 20.06 12.57 7.52
C ARG A 157 18.63 13.03 7.26
N ALA A 158 17.64 12.47 7.95
CA ALA A 158 16.25 12.87 7.84
C ALA A 158 16.06 14.34 8.24
N VAL A 159 16.65 14.76 9.36
CA VAL A 159 16.60 16.15 9.84
C VAL A 159 17.24 17.11 8.84
N GLU A 160 18.38 16.75 8.26
CA GLU A 160 19.03 17.55 7.22
C GLU A 160 18.10 17.71 6.00
N HIS A 161 17.48 16.63 5.52
CA HIS A 161 16.48 16.69 4.46
C HIS A 161 15.29 17.59 4.81
N PHE A 162 14.77 17.53 6.03
CA PHE A 162 13.71 18.41 6.50
C PHE A 162 14.15 19.89 6.53
N ARG A 163 15.41 20.16 6.88
CA ARG A 163 15.95 21.53 6.89
C ARG A 163 16.18 22.06 5.47
N LEU A 164 16.74 21.25 4.57
CA LEU A 164 16.96 21.63 3.17
C LEU A 164 15.64 21.87 2.43
N SER A 165 14.64 21.01 2.62
CA SER A 165 13.30 21.21 2.06
C SER A 165 12.58 22.46 2.60
N ARG A 166 13.03 23.00 3.74
CA ARG A 166 12.57 24.28 4.30
C ARG A 166 13.43 25.48 3.85
N ALA A 167 14.74 25.29 3.64
CA ALA A 167 15.71 26.33 3.30
C ALA A 167 15.82 26.61 1.79
N GLY A 168 15.52 25.63 0.93
CA GLY A 168 15.27 25.82 -0.51
C GLY A 168 13.95 26.54 -0.81
N GLY A 169 13.46 27.31 0.17
CA GLY A 169 12.21 28.06 0.16
C GLY A 169 12.27 29.27 -0.77
N SER A 170 12.44 29.07 -2.08
CA SER A 170 11.35 29.57 -2.90
C SER A 170 10.10 28.95 -2.28
N LYS A 171 9.11 29.75 -1.88
CA LYS A 171 7.72 29.25 -1.88
C LYS A 171 7.64 28.29 -3.06
N PRO A 172 7.09 27.06 -2.94
CA PRO A 172 6.82 26.30 -4.15
C PRO A 172 6.24 27.33 -5.10
N GLN A 173 6.95 27.59 -6.20
CA GLN A 173 6.46 28.54 -7.16
C GLN A 173 5.04 28.04 -7.34
N GLU A 174 4.07 28.90 -7.10
CA GLU A 174 2.84 28.78 -7.84
C GLU A 174 3.33 28.80 -9.29
N THR A 175 3.74 27.63 -9.80
CA THR A 175 3.36 27.22 -11.12
C THR A 175 1.88 27.49 -11.05
N SER A 176 1.46 28.62 -11.61
CA SER A 176 0.07 28.90 -11.96
C SER A 176 -0.54 27.54 -12.25
N PRO A 177 -1.53 27.08 -11.46
CA PRO A 177 -1.83 25.66 -11.36
C PRO A 177 -1.90 25.14 -12.79
N ALA A 178 -0.96 24.27 -13.16
CA ALA A 178 -1.21 23.39 -14.29
C ALA A 178 -2.45 22.65 -13.84
N LYS A 179 -3.60 23.11 -14.34
CA LYS A 179 -4.93 22.78 -13.84
C LYS A 179 -4.94 21.29 -13.59
N GLU A 180 -5.01 20.88 -12.31
CA GLU A 180 -4.94 19.45 -12.00
C GLU A 180 -5.98 18.76 -12.88
N PRO A 181 -5.61 17.69 -13.61
CA PRO A 181 -6.50 17.08 -14.57
C PRO A 181 -7.78 16.68 -13.83
N GLN A 182 -8.89 17.27 -14.28
CA GLN A 182 -10.20 17.08 -13.66
C GLN A 182 -10.94 15.91 -14.32
N THR A 183 -10.54 15.58 -15.55
CA THR A 183 -11.19 14.57 -16.38
C THR A 183 -10.16 13.74 -17.13
N ILE A 184 -10.58 12.61 -17.68
CA ILE A 184 -9.71 11.82 -18.55
C ILE A 184 -9.30 12.59 -19.82
N TYR A 185 -10.01 13.65 -20.21
CA TYR A 185 -9.73 14.43 -21.43
C TYR A 185 -8.41 15.20 -21.39
N ASP A 186 -7.88 15.42 -20.19
CA ASP A 186 -6.62 16.11 -19.96
C ASP A 186 -5.40 15.21 -20.24
N PHE A 187 -5.61 13.91 -20.51
CA PHE A 187 -4.54 12.94 -20.74
C PHE A 187 -4.31 12.64 -22.23
N THR A 188 -3.03 12.47 -22.56
CA THR A 188 -2.57 11.89 -23.83
C THR A 188 -1.95 10.53 -23.52
N VAL A 189 -2.29 9.53 -24.31
CA VAL A 189 -1.78 8.15 -24.21
C VAL A 189 -1.21 7.72 -25.55
N ARG A 190 -0.50 6.60 -25.61
CA ARG A 190 -0.01 6.03 -26.87
C ARG A 190 -0.79 4.78 -27.23
N ASP A 191 -1.24 4.67 -28.49
CA ASP A 191 -1.87 3.45 -28.98
C ASP A 191 -0.85 2.32 -29.17
N ILE A 192 -1.30 1.09 -29.44
CA ILE A 192 -0.40 -0.06 -29.60
C ILE A 192 0.68 0.09 -30.71
N HIS A 193 0.56 1.10 -31.56
CA HIS A 193 1.53 1.44 -32.62
C HIS A 193 2.42 2.64 -32.27
N GLY A 194 2.34 3.15 -31.04
CA GLY A 194 3.14 4.26 -30.53
C GLY A 194 2.65 5.65 -30.92
N ARG A 195 1.46 5.77 -31.51
CA ARG A 195 0.89 7.07 -31.89
C ARG A 195 0.23 7.73 -30.69
N GLU A 196 0.47 9.01 -30.51
CA GLU A 196 -0.15 9.79 -29.43
C GLU A 196 -1.64 10.04 -29.70
N ILE A 197 -2.47 9.72 -28.71
CA ILE A 197 -3.92 9.83 -28.73
C ILE A 197 -4.34 10.66 -27.53
N LYS A 198 -4.90 11.84 -27.79
CA LYS A 198 -5.60 12.63 -26.75
C LYS A 198 -6.91 11.94 -26.40
N LEU A 199 -7.14 11.68 -25.11
CA LEU A 199 -8.37 11.04 -24.64
C LEU A 199 -9.61 11.94 -24.77
N ASP A 200 -9.43 13.24 -25.04
CA ASP A 200 -10.50 14.15 -25.45
C ASP A 200 -11.33 13.62 -26.65
N LYS A 201 -10.78 12.74 -27.49
CA LYS A 201 -11.54 12.07 -28.57
C LYS A 201 -12.74 11.23 -28.08
N TYR A 202 -12.78 10.93 -26.78
CA TYR A 202 -13.86 10.20 -26.12
C TYR A 202 -14.88 11.12 -25.43
N ARG A 203 -14.81 12.44 -25.67
CA ARG A 203 -15.74 13.40 -25.08
C ARG A 203 -17.21 13.04 -25.37
N GLY A 204 -18.04 13.07 -24.33
CA GLY A 204 -19.48 12.79 -24.41
C GLY A 204 -19.85 11.30 -24.40
N LYS A 205 -18.87 10.41 -24.28
CA LYS A 205 -19.04 8.95 -24.31
C LYS A 205 -18.92 8.36 -22.91
N VAL A 206 -19.61 7.25 -22.66
CA VAL A 206 -19.34 6.43 -21.47
C VAL A 206 -18.11 5.58 -21.77
N VAL A 207 -17.12 5.59 -20.88
CA VAL A 207 -15.83 4.92 -21.14
C VAL A 207 -15.53 3.89 -20.05
N VAL A 208 -15.16 2.67 -20.46
CA VAL A 208 -14.58 1.66 -19.57
C VAL A 208 -13.07 1.63 -19.80
N ILE A 209 -12.30 1.92 -18.76
CA ILE A 209 -10.83 1.80 -18.77
C ILE A 209 -10.45 0.53 -18.00
N VAL A 210 -9.65 -0.35 -18.62
CA VAL A 210 -9.27 -1.64 -18.05
C VAL A 210 -7.77 -1.92 -18.22
N ASN A 211 -7.10 -2.37 -17.16
CA ASN A 211 -5.74 -2.91 -17.29
C ASN A 211 -5.82 -4.39 -17.70
N VAL A 212 -5.10 -4.81 -18.74
CA VAL A 212 -5.20 -6.16 -19.32
C VAL A 212 -3.87 -6.90 -19.30
N ALA A 213 -3.96 -8.23 -19.44
CA ALA A 213 -2.84 -9.13 -19.62
C ALA A 213 -3.16 -10.15 -20.73
N SER A 214 -2.17 -10.76 -21.37
CA SER A 214 -2.37 -11.82 -22.37
C SER A 214 -2.28 -13.24 -21.78
N GLN A 215 -1.59 -13.40 -20.65
CA GLN A 215 -1.28 -14.68 -20.01
C GLN A 215 -1.88 -14.80 -18.60
N CYS A 216 -3.09 -14.29 -18.43
CA CYS A 216 -3.82 -14.36 -17.16
C CYS A 216 -4.96 -15.40 -17.23
N GLY A 217 -5.27 -16.08 -16.13
CA GLY A 217 -6.41 -17.02 -16.08
C GLY A 217 -7.78 -16.37 -16.34
N LEU A 218 -7.86 -15.03 -16.31
CA LEU A 218 -9.08 -14.26 -16.57
C LEU A 218 -9.18 -13.76 -18.03
N THR A 219 -8.17 -14.05 -18.87
CA THR A 219 -8.01 -13.45 -20.20
C THR A 219 -9.16 -13.78 -21.15
N ASP A 220 -9.50 -15.06 -21.28
CA ASP A 220 -10.50 -15.50 -22.25
C ASP A 220 -11.87 -14.87 -21.97
N THR A 221 -12.34 -14.98 -20.73
CA THR A 221 -13.62 -14.41 -20.29
C THR A 221 -13.63 -12.89 -20.46
N ASN A 222 -12.57 -12.19 -20.04
CA ASN A 222 -12.58 -10.73 -20.07
C ASN A 222 -12.56 -10.18 -21.50
N TYR A 223 -11.69 -10.69 -22.38
CA TYR A 223 -11.67 -10.22 -23.76
C TYR A 223 -12.98 -10.55 -24.51
N HIS A 224 -13.55 -11.72 -24.28
CA HIS A 224 -14.83 -12.10 -24.88
C HIS A 224 -15.96 -11.16 -24.47
N GLN A 225 -16.16 -10.97 -23.16
CA GLN A 225 -17.26 -10.15 -22.64
C GLN A 225 -17.05 -8.64 -22.89
N LEU A 226 -15.80 -8.14 -22.92
CA LEU A 226 -15.54 -6.76 -23.34
C LEU A 226 -15.91 -6.54 -24.82
N ASN A 227 -15.63 -7.51 -25.70
CA ASN A 227 -16.06 -7.46 -27.10
C ASN A 227 -17.60 -7.47 -27.19
N GLU A 228 -18.27 -8.31 -26.41
CA GLU A 228 -19.73 -8.38 -26.35
C GLU A 228 -20.35 -7.03 -25.92
N LEU A 229 -19.86 -6.44 -24.83
CA LEU A 229 -20.29 -5.12 -24.39
C LEU A 229 -20.07 -4.05 -25.47
N HIS A 230 -18.91 -4.08 -26.13
CA HIS A 230 -18.60 -3.15 -27.21
C HIS A 230 -19.58 -3.31 -28.38
N ASP A 231 -19.87 -4.54 -28.82
CA ASP A 231 -20.83 -4.81 -29.88
C ASP A 231 -22.23 -4.29 -29.53
N LYS A 232 -22.68 -4.55 -28.29
CA LYS A 232 -24.02 -4.20 -27.82
C LYS A 232 -24.23 -2.69 -27.70
N TYR A 233 -23.21 -1.97 -27.22
CA TYR A 233 -23.39 -0.60 -26.72
C TYR A 233 -22.56 0.48 -27.41
N ALA A 234 -21.54 0.14 -28.21
CA ALA A 234 -20.68 1.17 -28.81
C ALA A 234 -21.43 2.08 -29.79
N ARG A 235 -22.46 1.57 -30.48
CA ARG A 235 -23.28 2.35 -31.42
C ARG A 235 -24.55 2.92 -30.79
N SER A 236 -25.21 2.15 -29.93
CA SER A 236 -26.52 2.48 -29.37
C SER A 236 -26.44 3.42 -28.16
N ARG A 237 -25.34 3.39 -27.41
CA ARG A 237 -25.14 4.11 -26.14
C ARG A 237 -23.80 4.84 -26.05
N ASP A 238 -23.09 4.95 -27.18
CA ASP A 238 -21.76 5.56 -27.26
C ASP A 238 -20.71 4.97 -26.32
N LEU A 239 -20.83 3.69 -25.93
CA LEU A 239 -19.84 3.05 -25.05
C LEU A 239 -18.47 2.94 -25.75
N ARG A 240 -17.39 3.22 -25.03
CA ARG A 240 -16.03 2.95 -25.48
C ARG A 240 -15.25 2.18 -24.43
N ILE A 241 -14.38 1.29 -24.89
CA ILE A 241 -13.53 0.47 -24.03
C ILE A 241 -12.09 0.78 -24.40
N LEU A 242 -11.27 1.08 -23.38
CA LEU A 242 -9.87 1.43 -23.51
C LEU A 242 -9.06 0.43 -22.67
N ALA A 243 -8.35 -0.46 -23.34
CA ALA A 243 -7.55 -1.50 -22.71
C ALA A 243 -6.06 -1.14 -22.67
N PHE A 244 -5.47 -1.23 -21.49
CA PHE A 244 -4.07 -0.90 -21.24
C PHE A 244 -3.31 -2.14 -20.77
N PRO A 245 -2.50 -2.78 -21.62
CA PRO A 245 -1.67 -3.91 -21.23
C PRO A 245 -0.75 -3.53 -20.05
N CYS A 246 -0.54 -4.45 -19.11
CA CYS A 246 0.31 -4.21 -17.94
C CYS A 246 1.00 -5.47 -17.45
N ASN A 247 2.32 -5.42 -17.24
CA ASN A 247 3.12 -6.57 -16.84
C ASN A 247 3.39 -6.66 -15.33
N GLN A 248 2.83 -5.76 -14.52
CA GLN A 248 3.12 -5.67 -13.08
C GLN A 248 2.50 -6.81 -12.25
N PHE A 249 1.65 -7.64 -12.85
CA PHE A 249 0.88 -8.67 -12.15
C PHE A 249 1.31 -10.07 -12.63
N GLY A 250 2.18 -10.71 -11.85
CA GLY A 250 2.69 -12.05 -12.13
C GLY A 250 3.47 -12.18 -13.45
N GLY A 251 3.93 -11.08 -14.04
CA GLY A 251 4.62 -11.11 -15.34
C GLY A 251 3.74 -11.60 -16.50
N GLN A 252 2.41 -11.41 -16.40
CA GLN A 252 1.42 -11.99 -17.33
C GLN A 252 1.22 -11.21 -18.64
N GLU A 253 1.99 -10.15 -18.88
CA GLU A 253 2.05 -9.42 -20.16
C GLU A 253 3.53 -9.24 -20.60
N PRO A 254 4.28 -10.34 -20.77
CA PRO A 254 5.72 -10.27 -21.03
C PRO A 254 6.03 -9.81 -22.46
N GLY A 255 5.08 -9.96 -23.38
CA GLY A 255 5.24 -9.68 -24.81
C GLY A 255 5.53 -8.21 -25.13
N THR A 256 6.07 -8.01 -26.33
CA THR A 256 6.28 -6.68 -26.94
C THR A 256 4.97 -6.13 -27.49
N ALA A 257 4.97 -4.85 -27.90
CA ALA A 257 3.82 -4.26 -28.59
C ALA A 257 3.39 -5.05 -29.84
N LYS A 258 4.34 -5.68 -30.56
CA LYS A 258 4.04 -6.54 -31.71
C LYS A 258 3.33 -7.83 -31.31
N ASP A 259 3.76 -8.45 -30.21
CA ASP A 259 3.13 -9.68 -29.70
C ASP A 259 1.72 -9.40 -29.23
N ILE A 260 1.52 -8.28 -28.53
CA ILE A 260 0.20 -7.82 -28.10
C ILE A 260 -0.68 -7.49 -29.32
N ALA A 261 -0.15 -6.81 -30.33
CA ALA A 261 -0.87 -6.51 -31.57
C ALA A 261 -1.33 -7.77 -32.31
N LYS A 262 -0.49 -8.82 -32.33
CA LYS A 262 -0.89 -10.13 -32.86
C LYS A 262 -1.99 -10.77 -32.01
N PHE A 263 -1.80 -10.79 -30.69
CA PHE A 263 -2.77 -11.34 -29.75
C PHE A 263 -4.18 -10.72 -29.90
N ILE A 264 -4.27 -9.40 -30.04
CA ILE A 264 -5.55 -8.70 -30.21
C ILE A 264 -6.17 -8.97 -31.59
N SER A 265 -5.35 -9.15 -32.63
CA SER A 265 -5.81 -9.52 -33.98
C SER A 265 -6.38 -10.93 -33.99
N ASP A 266 -5.66 -11.90 -33.40
CA ASP A 266 -6.07 -13.31 -33.35
C ASP A 266 -7.41 -13.49 -32.60
N ARG A 267 -7.73 -12.59 -31.66
CA ARG A 267 -8.98 -12.58 -30.89
C ARG A 267 -10.05 -11.64 -31.42
N ASN A 268 -9.80 -10.98 -32.56
CA ASN A 268 -10.72 -9.99 -33.14
C ASN A 268 -11.20 -8.96 -32.12
N VAL A 269 -10.27 -8.34 -31.38
CA VAL A 269 -10.58 -7.31 -30.39
C VAL A 269 -11.14 -6.07 -31.09
N LYS A 270 -12.31 -5.61 -30.65
CA LYS A 270 -13.10 -4.57 -31.33
C LYS A 270 -12.97 -3.18 -30.71
N PHE A 271 -12.26 -3.08 -29.61
CA PHE A 271 -12.09 -1.86 -28.82
C PHE A 271 -10.63 -1.38 -28.83
N ASP A 272 -10.41 -0.17 -28.33
CA ASP A 272 -9.09 0.48 -28.38
C ASP A 272 -8.12 -0.18 -27.39
N VAL A 273 -6.94 -0.58 -27.89
CA VAL A 273 -5.84 -1.13 -27.10
C VAL A 273 -4.62 -0.21 -27.21
N PHE A 274 -4.03 0.12 -26.07
CA PHE A 274 -2.93 1.08 -25.94
C PHE A 274 -1.59 0.40 -25.70
N GLU A 275 -0.52 1.18 -25.66
CA GLU A 275 0.79 0.67 -25.24
C GLU A 275 0.74 0.11 -23.82
N LYS A 276 1.68 -0.80 -23.56
CA LYS A 276 1.90 -1.36 -22.24
C LYS A 276 2.34 -0.27 -21.28
N VAL A 277 1.67 -0.18 -20.13
CA VAL A 277 1.95 0.84 -19.11
C VAL A 277 2.06 0.22 -17.72
N ALA A 278 2.81 0.88 -16.83
CA ALA A 278 2.69 0.66 -15.41
C ALA A 278 1.39 1.31 -14.89
N VAL A 279 0.69 0.63 -13.99
CA VAL A 279 -0.56 1.11 -13.38
C VAL A 279 -0.43 1.33 -11.87
N ASN A 280 0.62 0.79 -11.25
CA ASN A 280 1.02 0.97 -9.86
C ASN A 280 2.48 1.45 -9.78
N GLY A 281 2.91 1.89 -8.59
CA GLY A 281 4.26 2.42 -8.37
C GLY A 281 4.42 3.87 -8.80
N ASP A 282 5.64 4.39 -8.61
CA ASP A 282 6.01 5.77 -8.97
C ASP A 282 6.09 5.96 -10.49
N ASP A 283 6.30 4.87 -11.23
CA ASP A 283 6.31 4.81 -12.70
C ASP A 283 4.92 4.62 -13.31
N ALA A 284 3.86 4.54 -12.49
CA ALA A 284 2.50 4.39 -12.97
C ALA A 284 2.14 5.53 -13.94
N HIS A 285 1.51 5.19 -15.07
CA HIS A 285 1.09 6.17 -16.05
C HIS A 285 0.16 7.21 -15.41
N PRO A 286 0.31 8.52 -15.70
CA PRO A 286 -0.46 9.59 -15.05
C PRO A 286 -1.98 9.39 -15.08
N LEU A 287 -2.51 8.83 -16.17
CA LEU A 287 -3.92 8.41 -16.27
C LEU A 287 -4.34 7.45 -15.16
N PHE A 288 -3.56 6.41 -14.88
CA PHE A 288 -3.88 5.44 -13.84
C PHE A 288 -3.68 6.00 -12.44
N GLN A 289 -2.72 6.91 -12.25
CA GLN A 289 -2.63 7.68 -11.00
C GLN A 289 -3.91 8.49 -10.75
N PHE A 290 -4.41 9.18 -11.77
CA PHE A 290 -5.67 9.92 -11.71
C PHE A 290 -6.89 9.03 -11.46
N LEU A 291 -7.05 7.94 -12.21
CA LEU A 291 -8.17 7.00 -12.05
C LEU A 291 -8.25 6.44 -10.63
N LYS A 292 -7.11 5.99 -10.08
CA LYS A 292 -7.01 5.47 -8.71
C LYS A 292 -7.30 6.54 -7.66
N ARG A 293 -6.86 7.77 -7.89
CA ARG A 293 -7.10 8.92 -6.99
C ARG A 293 -8.58 9.29 -6.93
N VAL A 294 -9.25 9.39 -8.08
CA VAL A 294 -10.68 9.77 -8.14
C VAL A 294 -11.57 8.62 -7.69
N GLN A 295 -11.27 7.39 -8.11
CA GLN A 295 -12.02 6.18 -7.76
C GLN A 295 -11.14 5.21 -6.95
N ARG A 296 -11.15 5.41 -5.63
CA ARG A 296 -10.39 4.59 -4.69
C ARG A 296 -11.03 3.21 -4.52
N GLY A 297 -10.22 2.17 -4.40
CA GLY A 297 -10.71 0.82 -4.12
C GLY A 297 -10.97 0.60 -2.62
N SER A 298 -11.61 -0.51 -2.28
CA SER A 298 -11.70 -0.97 -0.89
C SER A 298 -10.32 -1.44 -0.41
N PHE A 299 -9.82 -0.87 0.70
CA PHE A 299 -8.47 -1.09 1.26
C PHE A 299 -7.30 -0.49 0.44
N GLY A 300 -7.48 0.75 -0.05
CA GLY A 300 -6.45 1.52 -0.77
C GLY A 300 -6.78 1.75 -2.24
N ASP A 301 -5.95 2.54 -2.92
CA ASP A 301 -6.19 2.92 -4.33
C ASP A 301 -5.38 2.10 -5.34
N TYR A 302 -4.40 1.30 -4.93
CA TYR A 302 -3.61 0.44 -5.82
C TYR A 302 -4.47 -0.58 -6.56
N ILE A 303 -4.12 -0.87 -7.82
CA ILE A 303 -4.78 -1.90 -8.63
C ILE A 303 -4.29 -3.26 -8.16
N LYS A 304 -5.20 -4.15 -7.77
CA LYS A 304 -4.87 -5.41 -7.08
C LYS A 304 -4.41 -6.51 -8.04
N TRP A 305 -4.89 -6.50 -9.28
CA TRP A 305 -4.61 -7.52 -10.29
C TRP A 305 -4.94 -7.05 -11.71
N ASN A 306 -4.67 -7.91 -12.70
CA ASN A 306 -5.16 -7.78 -14.07
C ASN A 306 -6.69 -7.67 -14.10
N TYR A 307 -7.22 -6.91 -15.06
CA TYR A 307 -8.64 -6.66 -15.29
C TYR A 307 -9.37 -5.95 -14.15
N SER A 308 -8.73 -4.96 -13.53
CA SER A 308 -9.51 -3.94 -12.80
C SER A 308 -10.13 -2.97 -13.81
N LYS A 309 -11.38 -2.58 -13.58
CA LYS A 309 -12.14 -1.71 -14.50
C LYS A 309 -12.51 -0.41 -13.82
N PHE A 310 -12.50 0.67 -14.58
CA PHE A 310 -13.04 1.97 -14.19
C PHE A 310 -14.11 2.37 -15.18
N ILE A 311 -15.28 2.78 -14.67
CA ILE A 311 -16.31 3.44 -15.48
C ILE A 311 -16.07 4.94 -15.38
N VAL A 312 -16.08 5.61 -16.53
CA VAL A 312 -15.98 7.05 -16.69
C VAL A 312 -17.26 7.54 -17.37
N ASP A 313 -17.87 8.58 -16.81
CA ASP A 313 -19.10 9.16 -17.34
C ASP A 313 -18.87 9.98 -18.62
N ARG A 314 -19.96 10.48 -19.21
CA ARG A 314 -19.91 11.32 -20.43
C ARG A 314 -19.17 12.65 -20.23
N ASN A 315 -18.95 13.08 -18.99
CA ASN A 315 -18.18 14.29 -18.67
C ASN A 315 -16.68 13.99 -18.50
N GLY A 316 -16.27 12.73 -18.63
CA GLY A 316 -14.88 12.32 -18.51
C GLY A 316 -14.43 12.13 -17.07
N VAL A 317 -15.36 12.04 -16.11
CA VAL A 317 -15.07 11.84 -14.70
C VAL A 317 -15.16 10.35 -14.36
N PRO A 318 -14.13 9.76 -13.74
CA PRO A 318 -14.21 8.40 -13.21
C PRO A 318 -15.28 8.30 -12.11
N VAL A 319 -16.27 7.42 -12.27
CA VAL A 319 -17.48 7.35 -11.42
C VAL A 319 -17.63 6.03 -10.65
N GLU A 320 -17.11 4.92 -11.18
CA GLU A 320 -17.12 3.62 -10.49
C GLU A 320 -15.84 2.83 -10.78
N ARG A 321 -15.48 1.92 -9.87
CA ARG A 321 -14.31 1.03 -9.99
C ARG A 321 -14.65 -0.39 -9.56
N PHE A 322 -14.15 -1.36 -10.33
CA PHE A 322 -14.40 -2.78 -10.14
C PHE A 322 -13.09 -3.57 -10.09
N GLY A 323 -13.07 -4.57 -9.22
CA GLY A 323 -11.95 -5.49 -9.10
C GLY A 323 -11.93 -6.58 -10.17
N PRO A 324 -10.88 -7.42 -10.19
CA PRO A 324 -10.73 -8.52 -11.15
C PRO A 324 -11.82 -9.59 -11.08
N HIS A 325 -12.50 -9.70 -9.94
CA HIS A 325 -13.56 -10.69 -9.69
C HIS A 325 -14.92 -10.29 -10.29
N VAL A 326 -15.05 -9.07 -10.80
CA VAL A 326 -16.25 -8.62 -11.49
C VAL A 326 -16.05 -8.83 -12.98
N ASP A 327 -16.89 -9.69 -13.55
CA ASP A 327 -16.90 -10.00 -14.97
C ASP A 327 -17.37 -8.77 -15.77
N PRO A 328 -16.80 -8.48 -16.96
CA PRO A 328 -17.21 -7.32 -17.73
C PRO A 328 -18.71 -7.23 -17.99
N ILE A 329 -19.39 -8.34 -18.27
CA ILE A 329 -20.83 -8.31 -18.56
C ILE A 329 -21.66 -7.81 -17.36
N ASP A 330 -21.20 -8.07 -16.13
CA ASP A 330 -21.84 -7.62 -14.89
C ASP A 330 -21.70 -6.11 -14.66
N LEU A 331 -20.95 -5.39 -15.50
CA LEU A 331 -20.89 -3.94 -15.48
C LEU A 331 -22.16 -3.28 -16.04
N GLU A 332 -22.98 -4.01 -16.80
CA GLU A 332 -24.14 -3.46 -17.51
C GLU A 332 -25.11 -2.65 -16.61
N PRO A 333 -25.50 -3.12 -15.41
CA PRO A 333 -26.35 -2.33 -14.51
C PRO A 333 -25.70 -1.03 -14.01
N SER A 334 -24.37 -1.02 -13.81
CA SER A 334 -23.65 0.19 -13.41
C SER A 334 -23.50 1.16 -14.58
N LEU A 335 -23.15 0.65 -15.75
CA LEU A 335 -23.06 1.47 -16.95
C LEU A 335 -24.41 2.12 -17.32
N ALA A 336 -25.53 1.45 -17.01
CA ALA A 336 -26.88 1.95 -17.26
C ALA A 336 -27.23 3.27 -16.56
N LYS A 337 -26.48 3.64 -15.52
CA LYS A 337 -26.65 4.91 -14.80
C LYS A 337 -26.12 6.12 -15.59
N TYR A 338 -25.32 5.90 -16.64
CA TYR A 338 -24.51 6.94 -17.27
C TYR A 338 -24.81 7.17 -18.76
N TRP A 339 -25.77 6.46 -19.35
CA TRP A 339 -26.12 6.63 -20.77
C TRP A 339 -27.53 7.09 -21.06
#